data_AF-A0AAJ1IXB8-F1
#
_entry.id   AF-A0AAJ1IXB8-F1
#
_cell.length_a   1.000
_cell.length_b   1.000
_cell.length_c   1.000
_cell.angle_alpha   90.00
_cell.angle_beta   90.00
_cell.angle_gamma   90.00
#
_symmetry.space_group_name_H-M   'P 1'
#
loop_
_entity.id
_entity.type
_entity.pdbx_description
1 polymer ?
#
loop_
_entity_poly.entity_id
_entity_poly.type
_entity_poly.pdbx_seq_one_letter_code
_entity_poly.pdbx_strand_id
1 'polypeptide(L)'
;MKKWTSAMIERLESAYQVRFEKEAVLVFLNDAYQNALMLRRDYSFENDESLAAFLSAFDYTRDLFISQAVDRYPSNYNKVAEKISTLKKLNERIAY
;
A
#
# COMPACT_ATOMS: atom_id res chain seq x y z
N MET A 1 -6.07 13.80 3.86
CA MET A 1 -5.37 12.56 4.28
C MET A 1 -6.19 11.30 4.04
N LYS A 2 -7.29 11.07 4.78
CA LYS A 2 -8.10 9.83 4.71
C LYS A 2 -8.48 9.34 3.31
N LYS A 3 -8.85 10.25 2.40
CA LYS A 3 -9.22 9.88 1.01
C LYS A 3 -8.05 9.21 0.27
N TRP A 4 -6.83 9.75 0.40
CA TRP A 4 -5.64 9.22 -0.27
C TRP A 4 -5.16 7.92 0.35
N THR A 5 -5.08 7.86 1.68
CA THR A 5 -4.65 6.67 2.42
C THR A 5 -5.62 5.49 2.23
N SER A 6 -6.94 5.73 2.23
CA SER A 6 -7.93 4.71 1.85
C SER A 6 -7.79 4.27 0.40
N ALA A 7 -7.65 5.22 -0.54
CA ALA A 7 -7.49 4.90 -1.96
C ALA A 7 -6.20 4.11 -2.27
N MET A 8 -5.15 4.28 -1.47
CA MET A 8 -3.93 3.45 -1.53
C MET A 8 -4.19 2.02 -1.04
N ILE A 9 -4.91 1.85 0.06
CA ILE A 9 -5.28 0.53 0.59
C ILE A 9 -6.15 -0.24 -0.41
N GLU A 10 -7.19 0.39 -0.96
CA GLU A 10 -8.10 -0.24 -1.93
C GLU A 10 -7.34 -0.78 -3.16
N ARG A 11 -6.30 -0.07 -3.61
CA ARG A 11 -5.45 -0.50 -4.72
C ARG A 11 -4.53 -1.66 -4.34
N LEU A 12 -3.97 -1.67 -3.13
CA LEU A 12 -3.23 -2.83 -2.63
C LEU A 12 -4.13 -4.07 -2.49
N GLU A 13 -5.38 -3.90 -2.07
CA GLU A 13 -6.36 -4.99 -2.01
C GLU A 13 -6.73 -5.48 -3.40
N SER A 14 -6.93 -4.58 -4.36
CA SER A 14 -7.20 -4.93 -5.75
C SER A 14 -6.02 -5.72 -6.34
N ALA A 15 -4.79 -5.26 -6.12
CA ALA A 15 -3.57 -6.00 -6.47
C ALA A 15 -3.56 -7.39 -5.83
N TYR A 16 -3.96 -7.51 -4.55
CA TYR A 16 -4.05 -8.78 -3.85
C TYR A 16 -5.07 -9.74 -4.46
N GLN A 17 -6.23 -9.25 -4.89
CA GLN A 17 -7.23 -10.09 -5.54
C GLN A 17 -6.71 -10.69 -6.85
N VAL A 18 -5.98 -9.90 -7.64
CA VAL A 18 -5.41 -10.33 -8.92
C VAL A 18 -3.97 -10.83 -8.83
N ARG A 19 -3.48 -11.18 -7.62
CA ARG A 19 -2.05 -11.46 -7.33
C ARG A 19 -1.35 -12.51 -8.22
N PHE A 20 -2.10 -13.34 -8.94
CA PHE A 20 -1.55 -14.33 -9.87
C PHE A 20 -1.44 -13.83 -11.33
N GLU A 21 -1.96 -12.63 -11.62
CA GLU A 21 -1.88 -11.92 -12.90
C GLU A 21 -0.87 -10.78 -12.80
N LYS A 22 0.39 -11.05 -13.13
CA LYS A 22 1.52 -10.13 -12.90
C LYS A 22 1.28 -8.73 -13.47
N GLU A 23 0.79 -8.62 -14.70
CA GLU A 23 0.54 -7.34 -15.35
C GLU A 23 -0.53 -6.55 -14.60
N ALA A 24 -1.64 -7.19 -14.21
CA ALA A 24 -2.72 -6.55 -13.47
C ALA A 24 -2.26 -6.08 -12.08
N VAL A 25 -1.47 -6.91 -11.38
CA VAL A 25 -0.86 -6.55 -10.08
C VAL A 25 -0.02 -5.29 -10.22
N LEU A 26 0.88 -5.24 -11.20
CA LEU A 26 1.80 -4.12 -11.37
C LEU A 26 1.07 -2.81 -11.69
N VAL A 27 -0.05 -2.86 -12.42
CA VAL A 27 -0.90 -1.68 -12.65
C VAL A 27 -1.45 -1.13 -11.32
N PHE A 28 -2.08 -1.99 -10.50
CA PHE A 28 -2.62 -1.54 -9.22
C PHE A 28 -1.54 -1.05 -8.25
N LEU A 29 -0.37 -1.70 -8.22
CA LEU A 29 0.75 -1.26 -7.38
C LEU A 29 1.31 0.08 -7.84
N ASN A 30 1.39 0.33 -9.15
CA ASN A 30 1.79 1.62 -9.69
C ASN A 30 0.78 2.71 -9.33
N ASP A 31 -0.52 2.45 -9.50
CA ASP A 31 -1.57 3.40 -9.15
C ASP A 31 -1.54 3.75 -7.65
N ALA A 32 -1.28 2.75 -6.80
CA ALA A 32 -1.15 2.97 -5.36
C ALA A 32 0.07 3.86 -5.06
N TYR A 33 1.17 3.67 -5.79
CA TYR A 33 2.36 4.51 -5.65
C TYR A 33 2.12 5.95 -6.14
N GLN A 34 1.39 6.15 -7.24
CA GLN A 34 1.03 7.50 -7.69
C GLN A 34 0.22 8.25 -6.62
N ASN A 35 -0.71 7.57 -5.95
CA ASN A 35 -1.41 8.16 -4.81
C ASN A 35 -0.47 8.51 -3.66
N ALA A 36 0.52 7.65 -3.37
CA ALA A 36 1.52 7.93 -2.34
C ALA A 36 2.37 9.16 -2.68
N LEU A 37 2.72 9.36 -3.95
CA LEU A 37 3.44 10.54 -4.42
C LEU A 37 2.60 11.81 -4.28
N MET A 38 1.31 11.76 -4.65
CA MET A 38 0.39 12.89 -4.46
C MET A 38 0.25 13.24 -2.98
N LEU A 39 0.12 12.23 -2.12
CA LEU A 39 0.05 12.41 -0.68
C LEU A 39 1.35 13.02 -0.12
N ARG A 40 2.53 12.53 -0.52
CA ARG A 40 3.80 13.14 -0.10
C ARG A 40 3.94 14.60 -0.54
N ARG A 41 3.50 14.92 -1.75
CA ARG A 41 3.51 16.30 -2.26
C ARG A 41 2.63 17.21 -1.41
N ASP A 42 1.38 16.80 -1.21
CA ASP A 42 0.37 17.59 -0.51
C ASP A 42 0.72 17.82 0.98
N TYR A 43 1.52 16.93 1.58
CA TYR A 43 1.88 16.93 3.01
C TYR A 43 3.38 17.12 3.29
N SER A 44 4.13 17.62 2.30
CA SER A 44 5.61 17.73 2.36
C SER A 44 6.16 18.63 3.48
N PHE A 45 5.32 19.47 4.08
CA PHE A 45 5.70 20.41 5.14
C PHE A 45 5.05 20.09 6.50
N GLU A 46 4.27 19.00 6.60
CA GLU A 46 3.61 18.60 7.83
C GLU A 46 4.45 17.53 8.56
N ASN A 47 4.86 17.80 9.80
CA ASN A 47 5.50 16.81 10.67
C ASN A 47 4.41 15.90 11.31
N ASP A 48 3.69 15.16 10.48
CA ASP A 48 2.73 14.16 10.94
C ASP A 48 3.40 12.78 11.04
N GLU A 49 3.71 12.37 12.27
CA GLU A 49 4.32 11.06 12.57
C GLU A 49 3.42 9.88 12.17
N SER A 50 2.10 10.03 12.26
CA SER A 50 1.15 8.98 11.89
C SER A 50 1.12 8.78 10.38
N LEU A 51 1.14 9.89 9.63
CA LEU A 51 1.25 9.86 8.18
C LEU A 51 2.59 9.29 7.71
N ALA A 52 3.70 9.68 8.36
CA ALA A 52 5.03 9.14 8.08
C ALA A 52 5.08 7.62 8.33
N ALA A 53 4.52 7.15 9.45
CA ALA A 53 4.42 5.73 9.77
C ALA A 53 3.59 4.96 8.72
N PHE A 54 2.47 5.55 8.26
CA PHE A 54 1.65 4.96 7.20
C PHE A 54 2.41 4.85 5.88
N LEU A 55 3.07 5.93 5.44
CA LEU A 55 3.83 5.96 4.19
C LEU A 55 5.00 4.96 4.20
N SER A 56 5.70 4.83 5.33
CA SER A 56 6.77 3.84 5.51
C SER A 56 6.23 2.41 5.44
N ALA A 57 5.12 2.12 6.13
CA ALA A 57 4.47 0.81 6.05
C ALA A 57 3.95 0.51 4.63
N PHE A 58 3.49 1.54 3.91
CA PHE A 58 3.02 1.41 2.53
C PHE A 58 4.15 1.02 1.59
N ASP A 59 5.28 1.74 1.63
CA ASP A 59 6.45 1.46 0.80
C ASP A 59 6.92 0.01 1.02
N TYR A 60 7.06 -0.39 2.29
CA TYR A 60 7.44 -1.75 2.65
C TYR A 60 6.47 -2.79 2.08
N THR A 61 5.17 -2.55 2.20
CA THR A 61 4.14 -3.48 1.72
C THR A 61 4.19 -3.62 0.20
N ARG A 62 4.32 -2.49 -0.52
CA ARG A 62 4.44 -2.48 -1.98
C ARG A 62 5.68 -3.24 -2.43
N ASP A 63 6.83 -2.98 -1.84
CA ASP A 63 8.11 -3.59 -2.25
C ASP A 63 8.11 -5.10 -1.96
N LEU A 64 7.55 -5.50 -0.82
CA LEU A 64 7.28 -6.91 -0.53
C LEU A 64 6.39 -7.52 -1.61
N PHE A 65 5.31 -6.85 -1.98
CA PHE A 65 4.39 -7.36 -2.99
C PHE A 65 5.08 -7.51 -4.36
N ILE A 66 5.86 -6.52 -4.81
CA ILE A 66 6.66 -6.62 -6.05
C ILE A 66 7.59 -7.83 -6.00
N SER A 67 8.29 -8.05 -4.88
CA SER A 67 9.19 -9.20 -4.73
C SER A 67 8.46 -10.54 -4.89
N GLN A 68 7.23 -10.63 -4.39
CA GLN A 68 6.43 -11.85 -4.44
C GLN A 68 5.73 -12.05 -5.79
N ALA A 69 5.37 -10.97 -6.49
CA ALA A 69 4.85 -11.03 -7.85
C ALA A 69 5.87 -11.59 -8.85
N VAL A 70 7.17 -11.50 -8.53
CA VAL A 70 8.25 -12.14 -9.30
C VAL A 70 8.35 -13.64 -8.98
N ASP A 71 8.25 -14.03 -7.71
CA ASP A 71 8.46 -15.41 -7.22
C ASP A 71 7.19 -16.30 -7.31
N ARG A 72 5.99 -15.71 -7.44
CA ARG A 72 4.66 -16.32 -7.66
C ARG A 72 4.22 -17.47 -6.72
N TYR A 73 5.00 -17.90 -5.74
CA TYR A 73 4.56 -18.92 -4.77
C TYR A 73 3.36 -18.42 -3.94
N PRO A 74 2.21 -19.13 -3.94
CA PRO A 74 1.00 -18.67 -3.27
C PRO A 74 1.17 -18.38 -1.77
N SER A 75 2.02 -19.14 -1.08
CA SER A 75 2.30 -19.00 0.35
C SER A 75 2.98 -17.67 0.71
N ASN A 76 3.69 -17.05 -0.23
CA ASN A 76 4.38 -15.79 0.02
C ASN A 76 3.39 -14.65 0.31
N TYR A 77 2.23 -14.67 -0.36
CA TYR A 77 1.21 -13.61 -0.28
C TYR A 77 0.54 -13.48 1.09
N ASN A 78 0.63 -14.48 1.98
CA ASN A 78 0.11 -14.37 3.35
C ASN A 78 0.72 -13.17 4.08
N LYS A 79 2.03 -12.94 3.91
CA LYS A 79 2.72 -11.79 4.50
C LYS A 79 2.23 -10.46 3.92
N VAL A 80 1.89 -10.42 2.63
CA VAL A 80 1.31 -9.22 2.00
C VAL A 80 -0.07 -8.93 2.60
N ALA A 81 -0.92 -9.93 2.77
CA ALA A 81 -2.23 -9.76 3.40
C ALA A 81 -2.12 -9.21 4.85
N GLU A 82 -1.18 -9.73 5.64
CA GLU A 82 -0.89 -9.25 6.99
C GLU A 82 -0.46 -7.76 7.00
N LYS A 83 0.36 -7.35 6.03
CA LYS A 83 0.84 -5.98 5.92
C LYS A 83 -0.25 -5.02 5.42
N ILE A 84 -1.12 -5.45 4.51
CA ILE A 84 -2.33 -4.71 4.13
C ILE A 84 -3.24 -4.51 5.36
N SER A 85 -3.42 -5.54 6.21
CA SER A 85 -4.19 -5.41 7.45
C SER A 85 -3.56 -4.42 8.43
N THR A 86 -2.22 -4.41 8.53
CA THR A 86 -1.49 -3.39 9.31
C THR A 86 -1.75 -1.98 8.79
N LEU A 87 -1.76 -1.79 7.46
CA LEU A 87 -2.05 -0.48 6.85
C LEU A 87 -3.47 0.00 7.16
N LYS A 88 -4.47 -0.89 7.18
CA LYS A 88 -5.84 -0.54 7.57
C LYS A 88 -5.90 0.02 9.00
N LYS A 89 -5.22 -0.64 9.94
CA LYS A 89 -5.14 -0.18 11.34
C LYS A 89 -4.41 1.16 11.48
N LEU A 90 -3.37 1.40 10.68
CA LEU A 90 -2.69 2.70 10.65
C LEU A 90 -3.60 3.79 10.06
N ASN A 91 -4.35 3.48 8.99
CA ASN A 91 -5.28 4.42 8.38
C ASN A 91 -6.42 4.83 9.32
N GLU A 92 -6.91 3.92 10.17
CA GLU A 92 -7.89 4.24 11.22
C GLU A 92 -7.36 5.29 12.21
N ARG A 93 -6.06 5.25 12.52
CA ARG A 93 -5.41 6.20 13.44
C ARG A 93 -5.18 7.58 12.81
N ILE A 94 -5.01 7.64 11.49
CA ILE A 94 -4.90 8.92 10.74
C ILE A 94 -6.28 9.59 10.59
N ALA A 95 -7.37 8.83 10.77
CA ALA A 95 -8.74 9.32 10.62
C ALA A 95 -9.33 9.94 11.91
N TYR A 96 -8.63 9.86 13.04
CA TYR A 96 -8.98 10.43 14.34
C TYR A 96 -8.03 11.58 14.68
#